data_AF-A0A674K8D8-F1
#
_entry.id   AF-A0A674K8D8-F1
#
_cell.length_a   1.000
_cell.length_b   1.000
_cell.length_c   1.000
_cell.angle_alpha   90.00
_cell.angle_beta   90.00
_cell.angle_gamma   90.00
#
_symmetry.space_group_name_H-M   'P 1'
#
loop_
_entity.id
_entity.type
_entity.pdbx_description
1 polymer ?
#
loop_
_entity_poly.entity_id
_entity_poly.type
_entity_poly.pdbx_seq_one_letter_code
_entity_poly.pdbx_strand_id
1 'polypeptide(L)'
;MAWPPAAPCWLTPTLPVALPPTPGFSVDSGKGLTRQDQLSFVTGAPRANHTGAVLILRRDNVNRLVPEAVLPGEQLTSSFGYAVAVVDLNSDG
;
A
#
# COMPACT_ATOMS: atom_id res chain seq x y z
N MET A 1 -24.45 14.31 -23.59
CA MET A 1 -23.90 13.09 -22.97
C MET A 1 -23.14 13.51 -21.73
N ALA A 2 -23.79 13.43 -20.57
CA ALA A 2 -23.16 13.69 -19.29
C ALA A 2 -22.53 12.38 -18.79
N TRP A 3 -21.26 12.43 -18.41
CA TRP A 3 -20.64 11.36 -17.64
C TRP A 3 -21.40 11.19 -16.30
N PRO A 4 -21.62 9.96 -15.81
CA PRO A 4 -22.17 9.79 -14.48
C PRO A 4 -21.20 10.38 -13.44
N PRO A 5 -21.70 10.96 -12.32
CA PRO A 5 -20.84 11.46 -11.26
C PRO A 5 -20.00 10.31 -10.70
N ALA A 6 -18.69 10.52 -10.59
CA ALA A 6 -17.78 9.58 -9.95
C ALA A 6 -18.31 9.28 -8.54
N ALA A 7 -18.70 8.02 -8.30
CA ALA A 7 -19.03 7.57 -6.96
C ALA A 7 -17.81 7.79 -6.04
N PRO A 8 -18.00 8.27 -4.81
CA PRO A 8 -16.89 8.43 -3.88
C PRO A 8 -16.22 7.08 -3.62
N CYS A 9 -14.89 7.02 -3.73
CA CYS A 9 -14.08 5.80 -3.62
C CYS A 9 -14.15 5.08 -2.25
N TRP A 10 -15.01 5.49 -1.34
CA TRP A 10 -15.18 4.92 0.00
C TRP A 10 -16.39 3.97 0.14
N LEU A 11 -17.17 3.71 -0.93
CA LEU A 11 -18.41 2.91 -0.86
C LEU A 11 -18.37 1.49 -1.45
N THR A 12 -17.22 0.94 -1.86
CA THR A 12 -17.16 -0.45 -2.39
C THR A 12 -16.17 -1.31 -1.61
N PRO A 13 -16.63 -2.21 -0.71
CA PRO A 13 -15.74 -3.10 0.03
C PRO A 13 -15.26 -4.33 -0.78
N THR A 14 -15.42 -4.38 -2.11
CA THR A 14 -15.20 -5.62 -2.88
C THR A 14 -14.49 -5.51 -4.24
N LEU A 15 -13.82 -4.40 -4.58
CA LEU A 15 -12.95 -4.39 -5.77
C LEU A 15 -11.48 -4.47 -5.38
N PRO A 16 -10.66 -5.32 -6.06
CA PRO A 16 -9.25 -5.42 -5.79
C PRO A 16 -8.69 -4.03 -6.00
N VAL A 17 -8.09 -3.46 -4.95
CA VAL A 17 -7.56 -2.10 -4.95
C VAL A 17 -6.76 -1.95 -6.25
N ALA A 18 -7.25 -1.12 -7.17
CA ALA A 18 -6.45 -0.76 -8.33
C ALA A 18 -5.19 -0.17 -7.71
N LEU A 19 -4.06 -0.85 -7.92
CA LEU A 19 -2.78 -0.42 -7.37
C LEU A 19 -2.66 1.09 -7.66
N PRO A 20 -2.42 1.93 -6.63
CA PRO A 20 -2.38 3.36 -6.83
C PRO A 20 -1.36 3.64 -7.93
N PRO A 21 -1.57 4.68 -8.77
CA PRO A 21 -0.93 4.82 -10.09
C PRO A 21 0.61 4.86 -10.12
N THR A 22 1.29 4.86 -8.96
CA THR A 22 2.75 4.80 -8.84
C THR A 22 3.20 4.00 -7.59
N PRO A 23 2.97 2.68 -7.48
CA PRO A 23 3.62 1.90 -6.44
C PRO A 23 5.09 1.70 -6.84
N GLY A 24 6.02 1.79 -5.89
CA GLY A 24 7.43 1.54 -6.14
C GLY A 24 8.33 2.78 -6.08
N PHE A 25 7.82 3.93 -5.63
CA PHE A 25 8.68 5.12 -5.44
C PHE A 25 9.75 4.86 -4.37
N SER A 26 9.35 4.18 -3.30
CA SER A 26 10.23 3.62 -2.29
C SER A 26 9.83 2.17 -2.05
N VAL A 27 10.79 1.33 -1.67
CA VAL A 27 10.56 -0.09 -1.41
C VAL A 27 11.43 -0.57 -0.26
N ASP A 28 10.86 -1.43 0.56
CA ASP A 28 11.60 -2.20 1.56
C ASP A 28 10.91 -3.56 1.78
N SER A 29 11.54 -4.46 2.51
CA SER A 29 11.00 -5.79 2.80
C SER A 29 11.42 -6.28 4.18
N GLY A 30 10.55 -7.06 4.80
CA GLY A 30 10.82 -7.66 6.10
C GLY A 30 9.95 -8.87 6.37
N LYS A 31 10.32 -9.67 7.36
CA LYS A 31 9.50 -10.76 7.87
C LYS A 31 8.62 -10.27 9.02
N GLY A 32 7.59 -11.04 9.36
CA GLY A 32 6.78 -10.77 10.55
C GLY A 32 5.77 -9.63 10.44
N LEU A 33 5.85 -8.80 9.39
CA LEU A 33 5.07 -7.55 9.30
C LEU A 33 3.54 -7.73 9.35
N THR A 34 2.99 -8.66 8.58
CA THR A 34 1.55 -9.01 8.60
C THR A 34 1.31 -10.45 9.00
N ARG A 35 2.32 -11.31 8.82
CA ARG A 35 2.28 -12.74 9.13
C ARG A 35 3.65 -13.16 9.64
N GLN A 36 3.66 -13.86 10.77
CA GLN A 36 4.87 -14.44 11.33
C GLN A 36 5.57 -15.33 10.29
N ASP A 37 6.90 -15.26 10.27
CA ASP A 37 7.80 -16.01 9.37
C ASP A 37 7.58 -15.81 7.85
N GLN A 38 6.71 -14.88 7.42
CA GLN A 38 6.49 -14.61 6.00
C GLN A 38 7.11 -13.29 5.56
N LEU A 39 7.80 -13.32 4.41
CA LEU A 39 8.34 -12.13 3.78
C LEU A 39 7.20 -11.26 3.24
N SER A 40 7.20 -10.00 3.67
CA SER A 40 6.32 -8.95 3.21
C SER A 40 7.15 -7.87 2.51
N PHE A 41 6.54 -7.20 1.54
CA PHE A 41 7.15 -6.09 0.83
C PHE A 41 6.35 -4.83 1.13
N VAL A 42 7.03 -3.73 1.41
CA VAL A 42 6.42 -2.44 1.66
C VAL A 42 6.78 -1.52 0.51
N THR A 43 5.81 -0.83 -0.05
CA THR A 43 6.07 0.13 -1.11
C THR A 43 5.29 1.42 -0.94
N GLY A 44 5.97 2.53 -1.18
CA GLY A 44 5.38 3.85 -1.19
C GLY A 44 4.76 4.25 -2.52
N ALA A 45 3.65 4.97 -2.45
CA ALA A 45 2.93 5.58 -3.56
C ALA A 45 2.59 7.05 -3.23
N PRO A 46 3.58 7.96 -3.19
CA PRO A 46 3.43 9.34 -2.70
C PRO A 46 2.44 10.21 -3.50
N ARG A 47 2.03 9.78 -4.69
CA ARG A 47 1.05 10.47 -5.53
C ARG A 47 -0.35 9.88 -5.47
N ALA A 48 -0.57 8.83 -4.67
CA ALA A 48 -1.89 8.24 -4.50
C ALA A 48 -2.84 9.28 -3.88
N ASN A 49 -3.99 9.51 -4.52
CA ASN A 49 -5.07 10.34 -3.97
C ASN A 49 -4.63 11.75 -3.49
N HIS A 50 -3.58 12.33 -4.11
CA HIS A 50 -3.00 13.63 -3.76
C HIS A 50 -2.45 13.78 -2.32
N THR A 51 -2.53 12.75 -1.49
CA THR A 51 -1.99 12.69 -0.12
C THR A 51 -0.79 11.75 -0.02
N GLY A 52 -0.81 10.65 -0.78
CA GLY A 52 0.15 9.55 -0.74
C GLY A 52 -0.45 8.29 -0.13
N ALA A 53 0.26 7.17 -0.25
CA ALA A 53 -0.11 5.89 0.36
C ALA A 53 1.13 5.00 0.54
N VAL A 54 1.03 4.03 1.46
CA VAL A 54 1.97 2.93 1.61
C VAL A 54 1.21 1.62 1.45
N LEU A 55 1.77 0.66 0.72
CA LEU A 55 1.18 -0.64 0.47
C LEU A 55 2.04 -1.71 1.12
N ILE A 56 1.39 -2.66 1.78
CA ILE A 56 2.01 -3.90 2.23
C ILE A 56 1.57 -5.00 1.29
N LEU A 57 2.53 -5.68 0.68
CA LEU A 57 2.35 -6.73 -0.30
C LEU A 57 2.91 -8.04 0.23
N ARG A 58 2.26 -9.13 -0.14
CA ARG A 58 2.70 -10.50 0.16
C ARG A 58 2.93 -11.26 -1.13
N ARG A 59 3.85 -12.23 -1.08
CA ARG A 59 4.00 -13.22 -2.15
C ARG A 59 2.93 -14.31 -2.04
N ASP A 60 2.16 -14.53 -3.10
CA ASP A 60 1.22 -15.65 -3.20
C ASP A 60 1.92 -16.97 -3.62
N ASN A 61 1.15 -18.05 -3.73
CA ASN A 61 1.68 -19.39 -4.02
C ASN A 61 2.25 -19.53 -5.45
N VAL A 62 1.98 -18.57 -6.33
CA VAL A 62 2.51 -18.50 -7.69
C VAL A 62 3.52 -17.36 -7.84
N ASN A 63 4.10 -16.92 -6.72
CA ASN A 63 5.16 -15.93 -6.65
C ASN A 63 4.78 -14.50 -7.09
N ARG A 64 3.48 -14.18 -7.14
CA ARG A 64 3.00 -12.83 -7.44
C ARG A 64 2.91 -12.01 -6.16
N LEU A 65 3.28 -10.73 -6.25
CA LEU A 65 3.02 -9.77 -5.18
C LEU A 65 1.54 -9.37 -5.22
N VAL A 66 0.82 -9.66 -4.14
CA VAL A 66 -0.58 -9.29 -3.96
C VAL A 66 -0.69 -8.30 -2.81
N PRO A 67 -1.51 -7.23 -2.94
CA PRO A 67 -1.79 -6.33 -1.83
C PRO A 67 -2.40 -7.07 -0.65
N GLU A 68 -1.85 -6.83 0.54
CA GLU A 68 -2.37 -7.32 1.82
C GLU A 68 -2.94 -6.18 2.66
N ALA A 69 -2.31 -4.99 2.63
CA ALA A 69 -2.84 -3.79 3.27
C ALA A 69 -2.47 -2.52 2.50
N VAL A 70 -3.26 -1.46 2.70
CA VAL A 70 -2.99 -0.11 2.19
C VAL A 70 -3.17 0.89 3.33
N LEU A 71 -2.14 1.71 3.55
CA LEU A 71 -2.10 2.79 4.52
C LEU A 71 -2.20 4.12 3.75
N PRO A 72 -3.36 4.80 3.75
CA PRO A 72 -3.53 6.07 3.06
C PRO A 72 -2.86 7.22 3.83
N GLY A 73 -2.28 8.18 3.10
CA GLY A 73 -1.82 9.44 3.68
C GLY A 73 -2.98 10.35 4.04
N GLU A 74 -2.89 11.04 5.18
CA GLU A 74 -3.97 11.87 5.72
C GLU A 74 -3.95 13.31 5.20
N GLN A 75 -2.76 13.85 4.91
CA GLN A 75 -2.57 15.26 4.55
C GLN A 75 -2.29 15.43 3.06
N LEU A 76 -2.99 16.37 2.43
CA LEU A 76 -2.80 16.74 1.04
C LEU A 76 -1.36 17.20 0.79
N THR A 77 -0.75 16.78 -0.31
CA THR A 77 0.63 17.11 -0.72
C THR A 77 1.75 16.70 0.24
N SER A 78 1.45 15.92 1.28
CA SER A 78 2.47 15.42 2.23
C SER A 78 3.47 14.45 1.59
N SER A 79 3.12 13.87 0.45
CA SER A 79 3.90 12.81 -0.21
C SER A 79 4.09 11.59 0.69
N PHE A 80 3.03 11.19 1.41
CA PHE A 80 3.07 10.03 2.29
C PHE A 80 3.49 8.76 1.52
N GLY A 81 4.51 8.06 2.02
CA GLY A 81 5.16 6.97 1.28
C GLY A 81 6.33 7.41 0.37
N TYR A 82 6.84 8.63 0.49
CA TYR A 82 8.07 9.05 -0.21
C TYR A 82 9.28 8.19 0.19
N ALA A 83 9.40 7.84 1.47
CA ALA A 83 10.41 6.91 1.97
C ALA A 83 9.73 5.90 2.91
N VAL A 84 10.21 4.66 2.89
CA VAL A 84 9.76 3.59 3.78
C VAL A 84 10.98 2.89 4.36
N ALA A 85 10.84 2.39 5.59
CA ALA A 85 11.80 1.53 6.26
C ALA A 85 11.03 0.53 7.12
N VAL A 86 11.42 -0.73 7.10
CA VAL A 86 10.87 -1.80 7.93
C VAL A 86 11.84 -2.07 9.06
N VAL A 87 11.35 -1.95 10.29
CA VAL A 87 12.15 -2.13 11.51
C VAL A 87 11.33 -2.90 12.53
N ASP A 88 11.91 -3.97 13.06
CA ASP A 88 11.39 -4.67 14.22
C ASP A 88 11.86 -3.91 15.48
N LEU A 89 10.94 -3.11 16.05
CA LEU A 89 11.24 -2.24 17.20
C LEU A 89 11.09 -2.96 18.54
N ASN A 90 10.30 -4.03 18.60
CA ASN A 90 9.99 -4.79 19.80
C ASN A 90 10.68 -6.16 19.85
N SER A 91 11.47 -6.50 18.83
CA SER A 91 12.27 -7.72 18.72
C SER A 91 11.44 -9.01 18.75
N ASP A 92 10.23 -9.00 18.17
CA ASP A 92 9.34 -10.16 18.13
C ASP A 92 9.40 -10.95 16.81
N GLY A 93 10.10 -10.43 15.80
CA GLY A 93 10.30 -11.08 14.50
C GLY A 93 9.05 -11.14 13.62
#